data_AF-A0A1J9QTR5-F1
#
_entry.id   AF-A0A1J9QTR5-F1
#
_cell.length_a   1.000
_cell.length_b   1.000
_cell.length_c   1.000
_cell.angle_alpha   90.00
_cell.angle_beta   90.00
_cell.angle_gamma   90.00
#
_symmetry.space_group_name_H-M   'P 1'
#
loop_
_entity.id
_entity.type
_entity.pdbx_description
1 polymer ?
#
loop_
_entity_poly.entity_id
_entity_poly.type
_entity_poly.pdbx_seq_one_letter_code
_entity_poly.pdbx_strand_id
1 'polypeptide(L)'
;MAFRTRTALRRTPLLSTARTKPLLLRRPASSPPRAAAAAAASSTARRTIATHTSTHHATLLSTLPASVSAADPSDPTFRDNAASFAAVQARVSELHAAAARGGPDKARQRHVERGKMLVRDRIAALVDPGTSFLELSALAGLGCYEGEEVAAGGIVTGVGVVEGVRCVVVANDSTVKGGTYYPITVKKHLRAQAIAQENRLPCIYLVDSGGANLPHQADVFPDREHFGRIFFNQARMSSMGIPQISVVMGPCTAGGAYVPSMSDESIIVDKQGHIFLAGPPLVKAATGEVVSAEDLGGGALHSEISGVTDYLAVDDAHALVLARRSIANLNYPKAAAPSPSSLDAPNRTPTYDEPLYDAKELAGIVGTNPRLPVPAKAIIARLVDGSRFDEFKPLYGTTLVTGFARIQGHPVGILANDGILFSEASLKGAHFIQLCSKRGIPLVFLQNISGFMVGADAEKGGIAKNGAKLVTAVSCADVPKFTVVVGSSAGAGNYGMCGRAYSPRFLWTWPNARTSVMGPEQLSSVMEAVGKQADPALKARIERESEATFGSARLWDDGIIPPEHTRAVLGLGLEVASQGRAAERRERERGEKWGVFRM
;
A
#
# COMPACT_ATOMS: atom_id res chain seq x y z
N MET A 1 -24.01 64.27 19.65
CA MET A 1 -22.87 64.02 20.56
C MET A 1 -21.67 63.69 19.66
N ALA A 2 -20.57 64.45 19.54
CA ALA A 2 -19.86 65.37 20.47
C ALA A 2 -19.37 64.63 21.73
N PHE A 3 -18.08 64.61 22.14
CA PHE A 3 -16.83 65.31 21.76
C PHE A 3 -15.60 64.39 22.09
N ARG A 4 -14.30 64.58 21.77
CA ARG A 4 -13.44 65.57 21.04
C ARG A 4 -12.08 64.87 20.69
N THR A 5 -11.38 65.16 19.57
CA THR A 5 -10.13 65.98 19.41
C THR A 5 -9.09 65.92 20.55
N ARG A 6 -7.74 65.98 20.39
CA ARG A 6 -6.71 66.26 19.33
C ARG A 6 -5.35 65.72 19.90
N THR A 7 -4.12 65.69 19.33
CA THR A 7 -3.36 66.11 18.10
C THR A 7 -2.16 65.10 17.96
N ALA A 8 -1.41 64.88 16.86
CA ALA A 8 -0.51 65.72 16.02
C ALA A 8 0.77 66.26 16.75
N LEU A 9 1.97 66.43 16.15
CA LEU A 9 2.45 66.38 14.74
C LEU A 9 4.02 66.34 14.65
N ARG A 10 4.58 66.27 13.42
CA ARG A 10 6.00 66.39 12.93
C ARG A 10 6.82 65.08 12.97
N ARG A 11 7.52 64.59 11.92
CA ARG A 11 8.26 65.10 10.71
C ARG A 11 9.79 65.29 10.91
N THR A 12 10.56 64.34 10.35
CA THR A 12 11.72 64.45 9.39
C THR A 12 12.40 65.81 9.12
N PRO A 13 13.70 65.91 8.71
CA PRO A 13 14.34 65.04 7.67
C PRO A 13 15.90 64.77 7.66
N LEU A 14 16.29 63.78 6.83
CA LEU A 14 17.46 63.67 5.89
C LEU A 14 18.97 63.90 6.26
N LEU A 15 19.79 62.97 5.72
CA LEU A 15 21.10 63.09 5.03
C LEU A 15 22.29 63.90 5.61
N SER A 16 23.49 63.29 5.61
CA SER A 16 24.61 63.68 4.71
C SER A 16 25.75 62.62 4.69
N THR A 17 26.76 62.81 3.83
CA THR A 17 27.90 61.89 3.56
C THR A 17 29.27 62.49 3.92
N ALA A 18 30.28 61.64 4.13
CA ALA A 18 31.70 61.96 3.91
C ALA A 18 32.56 60.69 3.77
N ARG A 19 33.67 60.78 3.04
CA ARG A 19 34.75 59.76 2.95
C ARG A 19 36.07 60.39 3.42
N THR A 20 36.95 59.61 4.05
CA THR A 20 38.41 59.91 4.03
C THR A 20 39.29 58.66 4.16
N LYS A 21 40.23 58.56 3.22
CA LYS A 21 41.54 57.87 3.20
C LYS A 21 42.53 58.95 2.66
N PRO A 22 43.86 58.77 2.55
CA PRO A 22 44.68 57.55 2.68
C PRO A 22 46.00 57.74 3.48
N LEU A 23 46.94 56.81 3.30
CA LEU A 23 48.42 56.84 3.40
C LEU A 23 48.95 55.63 4.21
N LEU A 24 50.11 55.05 3.95
CA LEU A 24 50.74 54.43 2.76
C LEU A 24 52.11 53.87 3.23
N LEU A 25 52.57 52.76 2.62
CA LEU A 25 53.97 52.30 2.55
C LEU A 25 54.77 52.00 3.85
N ARG A 26 54.96 50.69 4.14
CA ARG A 26 56.30 50.05 4.01
C ARG A 26 56.25 48.50 4.01
N ARG A 27 57.23 47.91 3.31
CA ARG A 27 57.71 46.50 3.25
C ARG A 27 59.23 46.58 2.96
N PRO A 28 60.07 45.52 3.03
CA PRO A 28 59.81 44.07 3.17
C PRO A 28 59.89 43.64 4.68
N ALA A 29 60.28 42.44 5.17
CA ALA A 29 60.90 41.26 4.55
C ALA A 29 60.65 39.91 5.29
N SER A 30 61.10 38.85 4.61
CA SER A 30 61.40 37.46 5.00
C SER A 30 61.44 37.03 6.48
N SER A 31 60.56 36.09 6.84
CA SER A 31 60.89 34.75 7.41
C SER A 31 59.64 33.85 7.41
N PRO A 32 59.75 32.51 7.28
CA PRO A 32 58.60 31.62 7.10
C PRO A 32 57.89 31.25 8.44
N PRO A 33 56.57 31.05 8.44
CA PRO A 33 55.84 30.61 9.62
C PRO A 33 56.06 29.11 9.91
N ARG A 34 56.09 28.75 11.20
CA ARG A 34 56.00 27.35 11.66
C ARG A 34 54.66 26.73 11.28
N ALA A 35 54.63 25.40 11.22
CA ALA A 35 53.46 24.60 10.83
C ALA A 35 52.18 25.02 11.57
N ALA A 36 51.08 25.11 10.81
CA ALA A 36 49.77 25.46 11.36
C ALA A 36 49.31 24.40 12.38
N ALA A 37 48.82 24.85 13.53
CA ALA A 37 48.14 23.98 14.48
C ALA A 37 46.88 23.40 13.81
N ALA A 38 46.75 22.07 13.80
CA ALA A 38 45.55 21.43 13.30
C ALA A 38 44.36 21.84 14.16
N ALA A 39 43.42 22.59 13.57
CA ALA A 39 42.18 22.97 14.23
C ALA A 39 41.32 21.72 14.45
N ALA A 40 41.46 21.11 15.63
CA ALA A 40 40.66 19.95 16.03
C ALA A 40 39.19 20.37 16.07
N ALA A 41 38.44 20.00 15.02
CA ALA A 41 37.03 20.29 14.90
C ALA A 41 36.30 19.67 16.11
N SER A 42 35.74 20.52 16.97
CA SER A 42 35.05 20.10 18.19
C SER A 42 33.74 19.40 17.81
N SER A 43 33.83 18.10 17.55
CA SER A 43 32.69 17.21 17.44
C SER A 43 31.99 17.19 18.81
N THR A 44 30.93 18.00 18.93
CA THR A 44 30.06 18.03 20.11
C THR A 44 29.17 16.79 20.11
N ALA A 45 29.81 15.64 20.33
CA ALA A 45 29.16 14.34 20.46
C ALA A 45 28.08 14.41 21.54
N ARG A 46 26.82 14.49 21.11
CA ARG A 46 25.66 14.46 21.99
C ARG A 46 25.70 13.14 22.77
N ARG A 47 25.93 13.21 24.09
CA ARG A 47 25.90 12.04 24.98
C ARG A 47 24.53 11.37 24.88
N THR A 48 24.49 10.15 24.36
CA THR A 48 23.25 9.38 24.15
C THR A 48 22.84 8.52 25.34
N ILE A 49 23.79 8.15 26.22
CA ILE A 49 23.59 7.21 27.34
C ILE A 49 24.27 7.75 28.61
N ALA A 50 23.74 7.37 29.78
CA ALA A 50 24.25 7.75 31.10
C ALA A 50 25.55 7.01 31.46
N THR A 51 26.44 7.68 32.18
CA THR A 51 27.85 7.25 32.42
C THR A 51 28.07 5.97 33.23
N HIS A 52 27.00 5.33 33.72
CA HIS A 52 27.08 4.09 34.53
C HIS A 52 26.56 2.84 33.79
N THR A 53 26.12 2.96 32.53
CA THR A 53 25.64 1.84 31.72
C THR A 53 26.40 1.80 30.40
N SER A 54 26.99 0.66 30.04
CA SER A 54 27.63 0.53 28.73
C SER A 54 26.60 0.51 27.60
N THR A 55 26.93 1.12 26.46
CA THR A 55 26.09 1.09 25.25
C THR A 55 25.82 -0.35 24.81
N HIS A 56 26.83 -1.22 24.92
CA HIS A 56 26.75 -2.65 24.65
C HIS A 56 25.66 -3.37 25.47
N HIS A 57 25.60 -3.15 26.79
CA HIS A 57 24.60 -3.82 27.64
C HIS A 57 23.19 -3.29 27.38
N ALA A 58 23.05 -2.00 27.04
CA ALA A 58 21.76 -1.45 26.62
C ALA A 58 21.25 -2.09 25.33
N THR A 59 22.11 -2.28 24.32
CA THR A 59 21.71 -2.93 23.05
C THR A 59 21.39 -4.41 23.23
N LEU A 60 22.17 -5.14 24.05
CA LEU A 60 21.94 -6.58 24.29
C LEU A 60 20.58 -6.89 24.95
N LEU A 61 20.00 -5.96 25.71
CA LEU A 61 18.66 -6.14 26.31
C LEU A 61 17.54 -6.17 25.27
N SER A 62 17.72 -5.51 24.12
CA SER A 62 16.72 -5.41 23.07
C SER A 62 16.89 -6.45 21.96
N THR A 63 18.09 -7.01 21.76
CA THR A 63 18.35 -7.99 20.69
C THR A 63 17.72 -9.34 21.01
N LEU A 64 16.86 -9.85 20.11
CA LEU A 64 16.27 -11.18 20.28
C LEU A 64 17.36 -12.27 20.18
N PRO A 65 17.53 -13.12 21.22
CA PRO A 65 18.68 -14.01 21.34
C PRO A 65 18.60 -15.20 20.37
N ALA A 66 19.74 -15.86 20.14
CA ALA A 66 19.82 -17.03 19.26
C ALA A 66 18.87 -18.17 19.68
N SER A 67 18.47 -18.28 20.94
CA SER A 67 17.44 -19.24 21.40
C SER A 67 16.01 -18.93 20.92
N VAL A 68 15.75 -17.72 20.41
CA VAL A 68 14.53 -17.37 19.65
C VAL A 68 14.64 -17.83 18.18
N SER A 69 15.85 -18.16 17.72
CA SER A 69 16.06 -18.88 16.45
C SER A 69 15.82 -20.39 16.63
N ALA A 70 14.60 -20.76 16.99
CA ALA A 70 14.14 -22.16 17.02
C ALA A 70 14.16 -22.86 15.64
N ALA A 71 14.50 -22.11 14.58
CA ALA A 71 15.01 -22.65 13.33
C ALA A 71 16.44 -23.21 13.53
N ASP A 72 16.55 -24.44 14.01
CA ASP A 72 17.71 -25.28 13.70
C ASP A 72 17.44 -25.95 12.34
N PRO A 73 18.20 -25.66 11.27
CA PRO A 73 17.95 -26.26 9.95
C PRO A 73 18.13 -27.79 9.90
N SER A 74 18.71 -28.40 10.94
CA SER A 74 18.83 -29.85 11.09
C SER A 74 17.63 -30.51 11.78
N ASP A 75 16.77 -29.74 12.49
CA ASP A 75 15.54 -30.26 13.08
C ASP A 75 14.63 -30.87 11.99
N PRO A 76 14.18 -32.14 12.11
CA PRO A 76 13.17 -32.71 11.23
C PRO A 76 11.94 -31.81 11.08
N THR A 77 11.47 -31.20 12.17
CA THR A 77 10.30 -30.32 12.22
C THR A 77 10.46 -29.11 11.31
N PHE A 78 11.63 -28.46 11.34
CA PHE A 78 11.94 -27.32 10.49
C PHE A 78 11.99 -27.73 9.01
N ARG A 79 12.56 -28.90 8.71
CA ARG A 79 12.68 -29.43 7.34
C ARG A 79 11.32 -29.83 6.76
N ASP A 80 10.46 -30.48 7.54
CA ASP A 80 9.10 -30.85 7.14
C ASP A 80 8.20 -29.61 6.96
N ASN A 81 8.35 -28.61 7.84
CA ASN A 81 7.72 -27.30 7.67
C ASN A 81 8.17 -26.64 6.36
N ALA A 82 9.48 -26.54 6.10
CA ALA A 82 10.01 -25.90 4.90
C ALA A 82 9.58 -26.63 3.62
N ALA A 83 9.62 -27.97 3.60
CA ALA A 83 9.19 -28.78 2.47
C ALA A 83 7.69 -28.63 2.17
N SER A 84 6.84 -28.66 3.20
CA SER A 84 5.40 -28.45 3.02
C SER A 84 5.07 -27.01 2.59
N PHE A 85 5.80 -26.01 3.11
CA PHE A 85 5.62 -24.62 2.71
C PHE A 85 6.02 -24.39 1.25
N ALA A 86 7.14 -24.97 0.80
CA ALA A 86 7.63 -24.83 -0.56
C ALA A 86 6.60 -25.29 -1.62
N ALA A 87 5.84 -26.36 -1.36
CA ALA A 87 4.77 -26.82 -2.24
C ALA A 87 3.62 -25.80 -2.37
N VAL A 88 3.23 -25.14 -1.28
CA VAL A 88 2.18 -24.11 -1.29
C VAL A 88 2.69 -22.81 -1.94
N GLN A 89 3.95 -22.44 -1.69
CA GLN A 89 4.62 -21.31 -2.32
C GLN A 89 4.78 -21.49 -3.84
N ALA A 90 5.09 -22.70 -4.30
CA ALA A 90 5.12 -23.06 -5.72
C ALA A 90 3.74 -22.87 -6.38
N ARG A 91 2.68 -23.46 -5.81
CA ARG A 91 1.28 -23.31 -6.30
C ARG A 91 0.85 -21.83 -6.38
N VAL A 92 1.25 -20.99 -5.41
CA VAL A 92 0.97 -19.53 -5.46
C VAL A 92 1.81 -18.83 -6.53
N SER A 93 3.07 -19.22 -6.72
CA SER A 93 3.94 -18.68 -7.79
C SER A 93 3.40 -19.01 -9.19
N GLU A 94 2.95 -20.24 -9.41
CA GLU A 94 2.29 -20.68 -10.65
C GLU A 94 1.01 -19.87 -10.94
N LEU A 95 0.17 -19.64 -9.92
CA LEU A 95 -1.04 -18.83 -10.04
C LEU A 95 -0.72 -17.36 -10.35
N HIS A 96 0.32 -16.78 -9.74
CA HIS A 96 0.79 -15.44 -10.07
C HIS A 96 1.35 -15.37 -11.51
N ALA A 97 2.15 -16.35 -11.94
CA ALA A 97 2.67 -16.43 -13.30
C ALA A 97 1.55 -16.59 -14.35
N ALA A 98 0.52 -17.39 -14.06
CA ALA A 98 -0.66 -17.54 -14.90
C ALA A 98 -1.44 -16.22 -15.01
N ALA A 99 -1.74 -15.57 -13.88
CA ALA A 99 -2.44 -14.28 -13.85
C ALA A 99 -1.62 -13.14 -14.48
N ALA A 100 -0.29 -13.23 -14.47
CA ALA A 100 0.59 -12.24 -15.09
C ALA A 100 0.50 -12.22 -16.62
N ARG A 101 0.03 -13.29 -17.27
CA ARG A 101 -0.13 -13.34 -18.75
C ARG A 101 -1.25 -12.46 -19.28
N GLY A 102 -2.24 -12.11 -18.45
CA GLY A 102 -3.46 -11.43 -18.87
C GLY A 102 -4.47 -12.42 -19.47
N GLY A 103 -5.10 -12.04 -20.58
CA GLY A 103 -6.07 -12.86 -21.31
C GLY A 103 -5.45 -13.95 -22.19
N PRO A 104 -6.28 -14.75 -22.90
CA PRO A 104 -5.80 -15.82 -23.79
C PRO A 104 -4.89 -15.30 -24.91
N ASP A 105 -3.93 -16.11 -25.38
CA ASP A 105 -2.91 -15.67 -26.33
C ASP A 105 -3.48 -15.10 -27.64
N LYS A 106 -4.61 -15.62 -28.14
CA LYS A 106 -5.33 -15.06 -29.30
C LYS A 106 -5.83 -13.63 -29.06
N ALA A 107 -6.19 -13.26 -27.83
CA ALA A 107 -6.57 -11.90 -27.46
C ALA A 107 -5.34 -11.00 -27.30
N ARG A 108 -4.24 -11.53 -26.75
CA ARG A 108 -2.94 -10.84 -26.63
C ARG A 108 -2.34 -10.52 -28.00
N GLN A 109 -2.30 -11.49 -28.91
CA GLN A 109 -1.89 -11.33 -30.31
C GLN A 109 -2.72 -10.24 -31.00
N ARG A 110 -4.06 -10.35 -30.96
CA ARG A 110 -4.97 -9.35 -31.55
C ARG A 110 -4.86 -7.95 -30.95
N HIS A 111 -4.34 -7.81 -29.73
CA HIS A 111 -4.05 -6.51 -29.11
C HIS A 111 -2.75 -5.92 -29.67
N VAL A 112 -1.69 -6.71 -29.77
CA VAL A 112 -0.40 -6.28 -30.36
C VAL A 112 -0.50 -6.03 -31.86
N GLU A 113 -1.29 -6.82 -32.59
CA GLU A 113 -1.64 -6.62 -34.02
C GLU A 113 -2.30 -5.25 -34.31
N ARG A 114 -2.84 -4.58 -33.28
CA ARG A 114 -3.41 -3.23 -33.36
C ARG A 114 -2.41 -2.12 -33.02
N GLY A 115 -1.12 -2.44 -32.89
CA GLY A 115 -0.07 -1.49 -32.49
C GLY A 115 0.01 -1.20 -30.99
N LYS A 116 -0.76 -1.93 -30.16
CA LYS A 116 -0.93 -1.62 -28.74
C LYS A 116 0.03 -2.40 -27.84
N MET A 117 0.63 -1.74 -26.85
CA MET A 117 1.43 -2.36 -25.79
C MET A 117 0.52 -3.12 -24.81
N LEU A 118 0.97 -4.26 -24.26
CA LEU A 118 0.19 -4.97 -23.23
C LEU A 118 0.19 -4.16 -21.92
N VAL A 119 -0.81 -4.41 -21.06
CA VAL A 119 -1.00 -3.66 -19.80
C VAL A 119 0.25 -3.62 -18.90
N ARG A 120 1.01 -4.72 -18.85
CA ARG A 120 2.25 -4.81 -18.05
C ARG A 120 3.43 -4.13 -18.71
N ASP A 121 3.52 -4.15 -20.04
CA ASP A 121 4.55 -3.44 -20.80
C ASP A 121 4.37 -1.92 -20.64
N ARG A 122 3.10 -1.45 -20.66
CA ARG A 122 2.74 -0.05 -20.38
C ARG A 122 3.17 0.37 -18.97
N ILE A 123 2.94 -0.47 -17.96
CA ILE A 123 3.40 -0.20 -16.58
C ILE A 123 4.94 -0.19 -16.54
N ALA A 124 5.61 -1.14 -17.18
CA ALA A 124 7.08 -1.24 -17.19
C ALA A 124 7.76 -0.04 -17.89
N ALA A 125 7.14 0.54 -18.91
CA ALA A 125 7.59 1.77 -19.57
C ALA A 125 7.17 3.06 -18.83
N LEU A 126 6.15 3.00 -17.97
CA LEU A 126 5.72 4.12 -17.14
C LEU A 126 6.63 4.32 -15.92
N VAL A 127 6.99 3.24 -15.22
CA VAL A 127 7.76 3.31 -13.96
C VAL A 127 9.25 3.64 -14.19
N ASP A 128 9.88 4.23 -13.18
CA ASP A 128 11.30 4.58 -13.22
C ASP A 128 12.19 3.33 -13.24
N PRO A 129 13.14 3.21 -14.20
CA PRO A 129 14.06 2.09 -14.29
C PRO A 129 14.81 1.83 -12.98
N GLY A 130 14.89 0.57 -12.57
CA GLY A 130 15.53 0.15 -11.32
C GLY A 130 14.71 0.37 -10.05
N THR A 131 13.48 0.89 -10.14
CA THR A 131 12.56 1.00 -9.00
C THR A 131 11.61 -0.20 -8.91
N SER A 132 11.08 -0.46 -7.71
CA SER A 132 10.13 -1.55 -7.46
C SER A 132 8.68 -1.14 -7.74
N PHE A 133 7.91 -2.02 -8.39
CA PHE A 133 6.45 -1.90 -8.49
C PHE A 133 5.78 -2.87 -7.50
N LEU A 134 5.02 -2.33 -6.56
CA LEU A 134 4.22 -3.11 -5.61
C LEU A 134 2.83 -3.36 -6.22
N GLU A 135 2.68 -4.47 -6.96
CA GLU A 135 1.38 -4.91 -7.47
C GLU A 135 0.44 -5.33 -6.33
N LEU A 136 -0.86 -5.04 -6.51
CA LEU A 136 -1.92 -5.26 -5.53
C LEU A 136 -2.93 -6.28 -6.06
N SER A 137 -3.28 -7.26 -5.23
CA SER A 137 -4.31 -8.29 -5.48
C SER A 137 -4.19 -8.95 -6.87
N ALA A 138 -3.00 -9.48 -7.19
CA ALA A 138 -2.69 -10.10 -8.48
C ALA A 138 -3.58 -11.32 -8.80
N LEU A 139 -4.09 -12.03 -7.78
CA LEU A 139 -5.00 -13.18 -7.93
C LEU A 139 -6.50 -12.83 -7.96
N ALA A 140 -6.86 -11.54 -7.99
CA ALA A 140 -8.25 -11.10 -8.04
C ALA A 140 -9.04 -11.81 -9.17
N GLY A 141 -10.27 -12.24 -8.87
CA GLY A 141 -11.14 -12.93 -9.84
C GLY A 141 -10.90 -14.44 -10.01
N LEU A 142 -9.78 -14.98 -9.51
CA LEU A 142 -9.48 -16.42 -9.57
C LEU A 142 -10.61 -17.26 -8.96
N GLY A 143 -11.22 -18.14 -9.77
CA GLY A 143 -12.33 -19.00 -9.32
C GLY A 143 -13.52 -18.22 -8.75
N CYS A 144 -13.80 -17.02 -9.27
CA CYS A 144 -14.94 -16.19 -8.85
C CYS A 144 -16.11 -16.20 -9.84
N TYR A 145 -15.87 -16.59 -11.11
CA TYR A 145 -16.86 -16.60 -12.19
C TYR A 145 -16.84 -17.98 -12.87
N GLU A 146 -18.01 -18.59 -13.05
CA GLU A 146 -18.12 -19.95 -13.58
C GLU A 146 -17.87 -19.97 -15.10
N GLY A 147 -16.95 -20.83 -15.55
CA GLY A 147 -16.54 -20.90 -16.95
C GLY A 147 -15.75 -19.70 -17.48
N GLU A 148 -15.41 -18.72 -16.63
CA GLU A 148 -14.78 -17.46 -17.06
C GLU A 148 -13.47 -17.12 -16.31
N GLU A 149 -12.36 -17.10 -17.05
CA GLU A 149 -11.09 -16.60 -16.54
C GLU A 149 -11.02 -15.07 -16.60
N VAL A 150 -11.05 -14.43 -15.43
CA VAL A 150 -10.92 -12.97 -15.26
C VAL A 150 -9.58 -12.67 -14.57
N ALA A 151 -8.48 -12.92 -15.28
CA ALA A 151 -7.11 -12.83 -14.74
C ALA A 151 -6.82 -11.46 -14.11
N ALA A 152 -6.28 -11.46 -12.89
CA ALA A 152 -6.04 -10.28 -12.05
C ALA A 152 -7.25 -9.34 -11.87
N GLY A 153 -8.48 -9.81 -12.15
CA GLY A 153 -9.70 -9.02 -12.16
C GLY A 153 -9.88 -8.13 -13.39
N GLY A 154 -9.12 -8.35 -14.48
CA GLY A 154 -9.14 -7.51 -15.69
C GLY A 154 -8.48 -6.13 -15.51
N ILE A 155 -7.75 -5.93 -14.41
CA ILE A 155 -7.12 -4.66 -14.07
C ILE A 155 -5.85 -4.91 -13.24
N VAL A 156 -4.72 -4.36 -13.68
CA VAL A 156 -3.47 -4.35 -12.91
C VAL A 156 -3.42 -3.07 -12.09
N THR A 157 -3.24 -3.19 -10.79
CA THR A 157 -3.13 -2.05 -9.88
C THR A 157 -1.91 -2.19 -8.99
N GLY A 158 -1.25 -1.07 -8.66
CA GLY A 158 -0.06 -1.11 -7.81
C GLY A 158 0.53 0.26 -7.49
N VAL A 159 1.54 0.28 -6.62
CA VAL A 159 2.33 1.48 -6.31
C VAL A 159 3.67 1.39 -7.03
N GLY A 160 3.97 2.38 -7.87
CA GLY A 160 5.26 2.52 -8.56
C GLY A 160 5.91 3.88 -8.31
N VAL A 161 7.14 4.06 -8.77
CA VAL A 161 7.80 5.36 -8.83
C VAL A 161 7.78 5.86 -10.28
N VAL A 162 7.43 7.11 -10.50
CA VAL A 162 7.35 7.77 -11.82
C VAL A 162 7.93 9.17 -11.69
N GLU A 163 8.98 9.50 -12.44
CA GLU A 163 9.72 10.77 -12.33
C GLU A 163 10.17 11.11 -10.89
N GLY A 164 10.48 10.07 -10.11
CA GLY A 164 10.80 10.13 -8.69
C GLY A 164 9.60 10.29 -7.74
N VAL A 165 8.36 10.36 -8.22
CA VAL A 165 7.14 10.48 -7.39
C VAL A 165 6.49 9.10 -7.21
N ARG A 166 5.98 8.78 -6.01
CA ARG A 166 5.22 7.54 -5.80
C ARG A 166 3.78 7.70 -6.22
N CYS A 167 3.34 6.89 -7.18
CA CYS A 167 2.02 6.96 -7.78
C CYS A 167 1.28 5.63 -7.64
N VAL A 168 -0.04 5.68 -7.47
CA VAL A 168 -0.91 4.51 -7.67
C VAL A 168 -1.24 4.42 -9.16
N VAL A 169 -0.80 3.33 -9.79
CA VAL A 169 -1.14 3.03 -11.19
C VAL A 169 -2.35 2.09 -11.20
N VAL A 170 -3.32 2.39 -12.07
CA VAL A 170 -4.53 1.61 -12.28
C VAL A 170 -4.70 1.41 -13.78
N ALA A 171 -4.44 0.20 -14.28
CA ALA A 171 -4.33 -0.08 -15.71
C ALA A 171 -5.27 -1.22 -16.12
N ASN A 172 -6.16 -0.97 -17.09
CA ASN A 172 -7.08 -1.99 -17.59
C ASN A 172 -6.36 -3.00 -18.50
N ASP A 173 -6.69 -4.29 -18.35
CA ASP A 173 -6.24 -5.34 -19.26
C ASP A 173 -7.34 -5.63 -20.30
N SER A 174 -7.26 -4.94 -21.43
CA SER A 174 -8.12 -5.15 -22.61
C SER A 174 -8.11 -6.58 -23.16
N THR A 175 -7.08 -7.38 -22.87
CA THR A 175 -7.00 -8.78 -23.31
C THR A 175 -7.89 -9.70 -22.46
N VAL A 176 -8.11 -9.35 -21.19
CA VAL A 176 -9.04 -10.04 -20.28
C VAL A 176 -10.46 -9.55 -20.53
N LYS A 177 -11.27 -10.35 -21.24
CA LYS A 177 -12.71 -10.08 -21.50
C LYS A 177 -12.98 -8.67 -22.06
N GLY A 178 -12.07 -8.10 -22.84
CA GLY A 178 -12.19 -6.75 -23.41
C GLY A 178 -11.96 -5.61 -22.40
N GLY A 179 -11.29 -5.87 -21.28
CA GLY A 179 -11.08 -4.90 -20.20
C GLY A 179 -12.39 -4.52 -19.49
N THR A 180 -13.43 -5.36 -19.58
CA THR A 180 -14.74 -5.07 -19.00
C THR A 180 -14.75 -5.19 -17.47
N TYR A 181 -15.49 -4.31 -16.81
CA TYR A 181 -15.58 -4.28 -15.35
C TYR A 181 -16.55 -5.35 -14.83
N TYR A 182 -15.99 -6.40 -14.25
CA TYR A 182 -16.69 -7.35 -13.39
C TYR A 182 -16.80 -6.77 -11.96
N PRO A 183 -17.66 -7.33 -11.08
CA PRO A 183 -17.76 -6.89 -9.69
C PRO A 183 -16.40 -6.83 -8.96
N ILE A 184 -15.51 -7.80 -9.24
CA ILE A 184 -14.15 -7.81 -8.68
C ILE A 184 -13.24 -6.70 -9.25
N THR A 185 -13.42 -6.33 -10.52
CA THR A 185 -12.71 -5.22 -11.17
C THR A 185 -13.04 -3.90 -10.50
N VAL A 186 -14.32 -3.65 -10.23
CA VAL A 186 -14.79 -2.48 -9.47
C VAL A 186 -14.16 -2.46 -8.08
N LYS A 187 -14.28 -3.56 -7.33
CA LYS A 187 -13.71 -3.68 -5.98
C LYS A 187 -12.19 -3.45 -5.95
N LYS A 188 -11.46 -3.90 -6.98
CA LYS A 188 -10.00 -3.71 -7.11
C LYS A 188 -9.63 -2.27 -7.47
N HIS A 189 -10.36 -1.64 -8.40
CA HIS A 189 -10.19 -0.21 -8.71
C HIS A 189 -10.43 0.64 -7.45
N LEU A 190 -11.53 0.40 -6.72
CA LEU A 190 -11.85 1.14 -5.49
C LEU A 190 -10.83 0.92 -4.37
N ARG A 191 -10.24 -0.29 -4.23
CA ARG A 191 -9.15 -0.49 -3.26
C ARG A 191 -7.87 0.26 -3.65
N ALA A 192 -7.53 0.34 -4.93
CA ALA A 192 -6.40 1.14 -5.38
C ALA A 192 -6.60 2.64 -5.07
N GLN A 193 -7.80 3.17 -5.32
CA GLN A 193 -8.17 4.55 -4.94
C GLN A 193 -8.17 4.75 -3.42
N ALA A 194 -8.63 3.78 -2.62
CA ALA A 194 -8.55 3.85 -1.17
C ALA A 194 -7.08 3.96 -0.71
N ILE A 195 -6.18 3.13 -1.26
CA ILE A 195 -4.74 3.21 -0.97
C ILE A 195 -4.14 4.56 -1.40
N ALA A 196 -4.56 5.11 -2.54
CA ALA A 196 -4.14 6.44 -3.01
C ALA A 196 -4.58 7.56 -2.06
N GLN A 197 -5.88 7.59 -1.70
CA GLN A 197 -6.47 8.59 -0.81
C GLN A 197 -5.91 8.49 0.62
N GLU A 198 -5.71 7.27 1.13
CA GLU A 198 -5.22 7.00 2.48
C GLU A 198 -3.74 7.36 2.67
N ASN A 199 -2.94 7.32 1.60
CA ASN A 199 -1.49 7.56 1.65
C ASN A 199 -1.02 8.78 0.83
N ARG A 200 -1.94 9.58 0.29
CA ARG A 200 -1.69 10.75 -0.58
C ARG A 200 -0.71 10.43 -1.72
N LEU A 201 -1.13 9.53 -2.60
CA LEU A 201 -0.39 9.15 -3.80
C LEU A 201 -1.16 9.63 -5.04
N PRO A 202 -0.53 10.37 -5.98
CA PRO A 202 -1.13 10.67 -7.29
C PRO A 202 -1.62 9.39 -7.99
N CYS A 203 -2.73 9.50 -8.71
CA CYS A 203 -3.33 8.40 -9.47
C CYS A 203 -2.96 8.52 -10.95
N ILE A 204 -2.57 7.41 -11.57
CA ILE A 204 -2.38 7.29 -13.03
C ILE A 204 -3.30 6.19 -13.56
N TYR A 205 -4.30 6.57 -14.33
CA TYR A 205 -5.29 5.67 -14.92
C TYR A 205 -4.92 5.35 -16.37
N LEU A 206 -4.47 4.13 -16.67
CA LEU A 206 -4.23 3.64 -18.03
C LEU A 206 -5.52 2.95 -18.53
N VAL A 207 -6.35 3.70 -19.25
CA VAL A 207 -7.74 3.36 -19.56
C VAL A 207 -7.84 2.66 -20.92
N ASP A 208 -8.35 1.43 -20.90
CA ASP A 208 -8.52 0.56 -22.08
C ASP A 208 -9.64 -0.47 -21.80
N SER A 209 -10.89 -0.03 -21.81
CA SER A 209 -12.03 -0.78 -21.25
C SER A 209 -13.30 -0.73 -22.12
N GLY A 210 -13.83 -1.91 -22.44
CA GLY A 210 -15.13 -2.08 -23.09
C GLY A 210 -16.36 -1.70 -22.23
N GLY A 211 -16.17 -1.15 -21.02
CA GLY A 211 -17.27 -0.74 -20.13
C GLY A 211 -17.60 -1.79 -19.06
N ALA A 212 -18.83 -1.80 -18.57
CA ALA A 212 -19.31 -2.77 -17.56
C ALA A 212 -19.54 -4.17 -18.15
N ASN A 213 -19.31 -5.22 -17.35
CA ASN A 213 -19.82 -6.55 -17.66
C ASN A 213 -21.35 -6.55 -17.52
N LEU A 214 -22.08 -6.62 -18.64
CA LEU A 214 -23.55 -6.50 -18.65
C LEU A 214 -24.27 -7.67 -17.93
N PRO A 215 -23.84 -8.96 -18.04
CA PRO A 215 -24.43 -10.04 -17.24
C PRO A 215 -24.41 -9.79 -15.72
N HIS A 216 -23.34 -9.17 -15.20
CA HIS A 216 -23.19 -8.84 -13.79
C HIS A 216 -23.56 -7.39 -13.44
N GLN A 217 -24.33 -6.67 -14.28
CA GLN A 217 -24.58 -5.23 -14.09
C GLN A 217 -25.15 -4.85 -12.70
N ALA A 218 -25.97 -5.73 -12.10
CA ALA A 218 -26.54 -5.51 -10.76
C ALA A 218 -25.48 -5.46 -9.66
N ASP A 219 -24.37 -6.19 -9.83
CA ASP A 219 -23.22 -6.25 -8.93
C ASP A 219 -22.06 -5.30 -9.38
N VAL A 220 -22.33 -4.45 -10.39
CA VAL A 220 -21.34 -3.53 -10.99
C VAL A 220 -21.82 -2.07 -10.96
N PHE A 221 -23.12 -1.79 -11.01
CA PHE A 221 -23.65 -0.43 -11.21
C PHE A 221 -24.31 0.26 -9.99
N PRO A 222 -25.31 -0.32 -9.28
CA PRO A 222 -26.25 0.47 -8.46
C PRO A 222 -25.83 0.85 -7.03
N ASP A 223 -25.00 0.07 -6.32
CA ASP A 223 -24.75 0.27 -4.89
C ASP A 223 -23.63 1.30 -4.58
N ARG A 224 -23.53 1.71 -3.31
CA ARG A 224 -22.61 2.74 -2.80
C ARG A 224 -21.14 2.53 -3.19
N GLU A 225 -20.68 1.28 -3.24
CA GLU A 225 -19.31 0.94 -3.62
C GLU A 225 -19.26 0.17 -4.97
N HIS A 226 -20.21 0.47 -5.87
CA HIS A 226 -20.20 0.04 -7.28
C HIS A 226 -19.55 1.08 -8.20
N PHE A 227 -19.57 0.89 -9.53
CA PHE A 227 -18.73 1.61 -10.51
C PHE A 227 -18.79 3.15 -10.41
N GLY A 228 -19.96 3.74 -10.11
CA GLY A 228 -20.10 5.20 -9.92
C GLY A 228 -19.24 5.78 -8.78
N ARG A 229 -18.82 4.95 -7.84
CA ARG A 229 -17.94 5.32 -6.73
C ARG A 229 -16.54 5.73 -7.18
N ILE A 230 -16.08 5.24 -8.32
CA ILE A 230 -14.78 5.58 -8.92
C ILE A 230 -14.69 7.10 -9.14
N PHE A 231 -15.73 7.69 -9.71
CA PHE A 231 -15.79 9.12 -10.06
C PHE A 231 -15.95 10.00 -8.82
N PHE A 232 -16.74 9.55 -7.84
CA PHE A 232 -16.82 10.19 -6.52
C PHE A 232 -15.42 10.27 -5.89
N ASN A 233 -14.67 9.16 -5.89
CA ASN A 233 -13.33 9.11 -5.32
C ASN A 233 -12.34 10.01 -6.09
N GLN A 234 -12.36 10.02 -7.43
CA GLN A 234 -11.53 10.93 -8.24
C GLN A 234 -11.78 12.40 -7.88
N ALA A 235 -13.03 12.85 -7.91
CA ALA A 235 -13.38 14.23 -7.56
C ALA A 235 -13.01 14.59 -6.12
N ARG A 236 -13.19 13.65 -5.17
CA ARG A 236 -12.77 13.85 -3.78
C ARG A 236 -11.24 13.93 -3.65
N MET A 237 -10.48 13.10 -4.35
CA MET A 237 -9.01 13.09 -4.33
C MET A 237 -8.43 14.36 -4.97
N SER A 238 -8.95 14.80 -6.12
CA SER A 238 -8.61 16.11 -6.71
C SER A 238 -8.90 17.26 -5.72
N SER A 239 -10.08 17.27 -5.08
CA SER A 239 -10.42 18.25 -4.02
C SER A 239 -9.59 18.16 -2.73
N MET A 240 -8.73 17.16 -2.63
CA MET A 240 -7.77 16.95 -1.53
C MET A 240 -6.31 17.18 -2.00
N GLY A 241 -6.09 17.73 -3.20
CA GLY A 241 -4.74 17.96 -3.73
C GLY A 241 -3.98 16.68 -4.04
N ILE A 242 -4.68 15.59 -4.38
CA ILE A 242 -4.11 14.32 -4.82
C ILE A 242 -4.34 14.20 -6.34
N PRO A 243 -3.32 14.47 -7.17
CA PRO A 243 -3.49 14.59 -8.63
C PRO A 243 -4.03 13.31 -9.27
N GLN A 244 -4.96 13.47 -10.20
CA GLN A 244 -5.58 12.43 -11.01
C GLN A 244 -5.14 12.61 -12.46
N ILE A 245 -4.42 11.65 -13.03
CA ILE A 245 -3.98 11.68 -14.43
C ILE A 245 -4.61 10.51 -15.16
N SER A 246 -5.14 10.73 -16.36
CA SER A 246 -5.62 9.67 -17.24
C SER A 246 -4.83 9.55 -18.54
N VAL A 247 -4.76 8.33 -19.06
CA VAL A 247 -4.18 7.99 -20.35
C VAL A 247 -5.15 7.05 -21.06
N VAL A 248 -5.89 7.57 -22.03
CA VAL A 248 -6.89 6.83 -22.80
C VAL A 248 -6.21 6.13 -23.97
N MET A 249 -5.89 4.86 -23.75
CA MET A 249 -5.11 4.01 -24.65
C MET A 249 -6.00 3.00 -25.38
N GLY A 250 -7.31 3.24 -25.43
CA GLY A 250 -8.32 2.36 -26.01
C GLY A 250 -9.75 2.87 -25.79
N PRO A 251 -10.76 2.00 -25.88
CA PRO A 251 -12.15 2.35 -25.59
C PRO A 251 -12.34 2.84 -24.16
N CYS A 252 -13.22 3.85 -24.01
CA CYS A 252 -13.60 4.49 -22.76
C CYS A 252 -15.09 4.86 -22.81
N THR A 253 -15.95 3.83 -22.72
CA THR A 253 -17.38 3.91 -23.06
C THR A 253 -18.31 4.05 -21.85
N ALA A 254 -19.46 4.69 -22.07
CA ALA A 254 -20.53 4.92 -21.10
C ALA A 254 -19.99 5.58 -19.82
N GLY A 255 -20.28 5.02 -18.64
CA GLY A 255 -19.75 5.56 -17.39
C GLY A 255 -18.22 5.61 -17.35
N GLY A 256 -17.52 4.76 -18.11
CA GLY A 256 -16.06 4.78 -18.18
C GLY A 256 -15.49 6.13 -18.65
N ALA A 257 -16.23 6.86 -19.49
CA ALA A 257 -15.86 8.18 -20.00
C ALA A 257 -15.62 9.23 -18.88
N TYR A 258 -16.17 9.03 -17.68
CA TYR A 258 -15.92 9.92 -16.55
C TYR A 258 -14.52 9.76 -15.94
N VAL A 259 -13.80 8.65 -16.18
CA VAL A 259 -12.40 8.51 -15.71
C VAL A 259 -11.48 9.58 -16.31
N PRO A 260 -11.41 9.78 -17.65
CA PRO A 260 -10.68 10.89 -18.24
C PRO A 260 -11.39 12.24 -18.10
N SER A 261 -12.72 12.29 -18.12
CA SER A 261 -13.44 13.58 -18.02
C SER A 261 -13.36 14.21 -16.62
N MET A 262 -12.97 13.45 -15.59
CA MET A 262 -12.82 13.90 -14.20
C MET A 262 -11.40 13.66 -13.64
N SER A 263 -10.41 13.59 -14.51
CA SER A 263 -8.99 13.68 -14.14
C SER A 263 -8.48 15.11 -14.33
N ASP A 264 -7.44 15.50 -13.58
CA ASP A 264 -6.86 16.85 -13.61
C ASP A 264 -6.02 17.09 -14.87
N GLU A 265 -5.40 16.04 -15.42
CA GLU A 265 -4.78 16.00 -16.76
C GLU A 265 -5.17 14.69 -17.48
N SER A 266 -5.51 14.77 -18.77
CA SER A 266 -6.00 13.63 -19.56
C SER A 266 -5.38 13.56 -20.94
N ILE A 267 -4.68 12.46 -21.21
CA ILE A 267 -3.96 12.15 -22.45
C ILE A 267 -4.78 11.14 -23.27
N ILE A 268 -4.81 11.24 -24.60
CA ILE A 268 -5.48 10.28 -25.48
C ILE A 268 -4.59 9.87 -26.66
N VAL A 269 -4.62 8.60 -27.04
CA VAL A 269 -3.89 8.10 -28.23
C VAL A 269 -4.74 8.32 -29.49
N ASP A 270 -4.23 9.05 -30.46
CA ASP A 270 -4.85 9.29 -31.77
C ASP A 270 -5.26 7.96 -32.45
N LYS A 271 -6.46 7.92 -33.05
CA LYS A 271 -7.00 6.75 -33.78
C LYS A 271 -7.08 5.44 -33.00
N GLN A 272 -6.97 5.49 -31.66
CA GLN A 272 -6.91 4.32 -30.79
C GLN A 272 -7.71 4.53 -29.48
N GLY A 273 -7.50 5.66 -28.82
CA GLY A 273 -8.28 6.10 -27.67
C GLY A 273 -9.64 6.66 -28.11
N HIS A 274 -10.70 6.28 -27.41
CA HIS A 274 -12.06 6.67 -27.77
C HIS A 274 -12.90 6.93 -26.52
N ILE A 275 -13.49 8.12 -26.36
CA ILE A 275 -14.31 8.50 -25.19
C ILE A 275 -15.74 8.80 -25.64
N PHE A 276 -16.76 8.13 -25.07
CA PHE A 276 -18.15 8.49 -25.33
C PHE A 276 -19.13 7.95 -24.29
N LEU A 277 -20.19 8.71 -24.00
CA LEU A 277 -21.29 8.26 -23.13
C LEU A 277 -22.19 7.20 -23.79
N ALA A 278 -22.25 7.19 -25.12
CA ALA A 278 -22.92 6.18 -25.92
C ALA A 278 -22.04 5.89 -27.15
N GLY A 279 -21.64 4.63 -27.36
CA GLY A 279 -20.87 4.27 -28.55
C GLY A 279 -21.73 4.19 -29.82
N PRO A 280 -21.13 4.11 -31.02
CA PRO A 280 -21.86 4.15 -32.28
C PRO A 280 -23.05 3.18 -32.41
N PRO A 281 -23.03 1.93 -31.89
CA PRO A 281 -24.19 1.06 -31.91
C PRO A 281 -25.38 1.59 -31.09
N LEU A 282 -25.12 2.29 -29.98
CA LEU A 282 -26.16 2.87 -29.12
C LEU A 282 -26.65 4.21 -29.66
N VAL A 283 -25.76 5.04 -30.21
CA VAL A 283 -26.14 6.26 -30.95
C VAL A 283 -27.09 5.91 -32.10
N LYS A 284 -26.71 4.93 -32.94
CA LYS A 284 -27.55 4.45 -34.04
C LYS A 284 -28.89 3.88 -33.58
N ALA A 285 -28.93 3.18 -32.44
CA ALA A 285 -30.17 2.64 -31.88
C ALA A 285 -31.10 3.72 -31.29
N ALA A 286 -30.54 4.84 -30.79
CA ALA A 286 -31.29 5.90 -30.14
C ALA A 286 -31.73 7.04 -31.08
N THR A 287 -30.94 7.35 -32.11
CA THR A 287 -31.15 8.51 -33.01
C THR A 287 -31.27 8.14 -34.48
N GLY A 288 -30.87 6.93 -34.88
CA GLY A 288 -30.71 6.53 -36.29
C GLY A 288 -29.40 6.98 -36.94
N GLU A 289 -28.61 7.83 -36.28
CA GLU A 289 -27.34 8.37 -36.80
C GLU A 289 -26.30 7.26 -37.03
N VAL A 290 -25.52 7.39 -38.11
CA VAL A 290 -24.43 6.45 -38.46
C VAL A 290 -23.12 7.22 -38.51
N VAL A 291 -22.42 7.19 -37.37
CA VAL A 291 -21.13 7.85 -37.12
C VAL A 291 -20.06 6.79 -36.84
N SER A 292 -18.78 7.05 -37.13
CA SER A 292 -17.70 6.13 -36.72
C SER A 292 -17.36 6.31 -35.24
N ALA A 293 -16.46 5.48 -34.70
CA ALA A 293 -15.99 5.67 -33.33
C ALA A 293 -15.08 6.92 -33.21
N GLU A 294 -14.24 7.19 -34.21
CA GLU A 294 -13.31 8.32 -34.22
C GLU A 294 -14.05 9.65 -34.41
N ASP A 295 -15.03 9.69 -35.32
CA ASP A 295 -15.84 10.90 -35.57
C ASP A 295 -16.76 11.27 -34.39
N LEU A 296 -17.10 10.29 -33.54
CA LEU A 296 -17.97 10.47 -32.37
C LEU A 296 -17.21 10.85 -31.09
N GLY A 297 -15.96 10.38 -30.95
CA GLY A 297 -15.23 10.46 -29.69
C GLY A 297 -13.75 10.11 -29.78
N GLY A 298 -13.12 10.35 -30.92
CA GLY A 298 -11.72 10.10 -31.19
C GLY A 298 -10.76 11.12 -30.57
N GLY A 299 -9.46 10.91 -30.81
CA GLY A 299 -8.38 11.70 -30.20
C GLY A 299 -8.42 13.18 -30.58
N ALA A 300 -8.63 13.47 -31.87
CA ALA A 300 -8.72 14.84 -32.39
C ALA A 300 -9.96 15.57 -31.86
N LEU A 301 -11.14 14.93 -31.85
CA LEU A 301 -12.39 15.55 -31.38
C LEU A 301 -12.31 15.99 -29.90
N HIS A 302 -11.61 15.22 -29.07
CA HIS A 302 -11.42 15.56 -27.66
C HIS A 302 -10.29 16.55 -27.37
N SER A 303 -9.28 16.63 -28.24
CA SER A 303 -8.14 17.54 -28.08
C SER A 303 -8.32 18.89 -28.76
N GLU A 304 -9.11 18.96 -29.84
CA GLU A 304 -9.24 20.17 -30.68
C GLU A 304 -10.62 20.85 -30.58
N ILE A 305 -11.69 20.10 -30.32
CA ILE A 305 -13.08 20.61 -30.40
C ILE A 305 -13.77 20.66 -29.03
N SER A 306 -13.78 19.55 -28.29
CA SER A 306 -14.56 19.41 -27.04
C SER A 306 -13.75 19.59 -25.76
N GLY A 307 -12.43 19.69 -25.84
CA GLY A 307 -11.53 19.94 -24.70
C GLY A 307 -11.50 18.84 -23.63
N VAL A 308 -12.03 17.64 -23.90
CA VAL A 308 -12.10 16.51 -22.96
C VAL A 308 -10.72 15.87 -22.72
N THR A 309 -9.73 16.17 -23.56
CA THR A 309 -8.34 15.70 -23.42
C THR A 309 -7.36 16.83 -23.67
N ASP A 310 -6.32 16.92 -22.85
CA ASP A 310 -5.35 18.03 -22.82
C ASP A 310 -4.14 17.77 -23.72
N TYR A 311 -3.87 16.49 -24.04
CA TYR A 311 -2.77 16.08 -24.91
C TYR A 311 -3.17 14.94 -25.84
N LEU A 312 -2.88 15.13 -27.14
CA LEU A 312 -2.98 14.10 -28.16
C LEU A 312 -1.62 13.38 -28.32
N ALA A 313 -1.60 12.10 -28.01
CA ALA A 313 -0.47 11.20 -28.22
C ALA A 313 -0.58 10.49 -29.58
N VAL A 314 0.55 10.05 -30.15
CA VAL A 314 0.57 9.38 -31.47
C VAL A 314 0.57 7.85 -31.38
N ASP A 315 0.99 7.32 -30.23
CA ASP A 315 1.02 5.91 -29.88
C ASP A 315 1.03 5.74 -28.35
N ASP A 316 1.01 4.49 -27.88
CA ASP A 316 1.11 4.16 -26.45
C ASP A 316 2.40 4.71 -25.81
N ALA A 317 3.52 4.75 -26.52
CA ALA A 317 4.82 5.15 -25.96
C ALA A 317 4.89 6.66 -25.72
N HIS A 318 4.44 7.47 -26.69
CA HIS A 318 4.31 8.91 -26.53
C HIS A 318 3.32 9.27 -25.41
N ALA A 319 2.22 8.52 -25.29
CA ALA A 319 1.23 8.73 -24.23
C ALA A 319 1.83 8.52 -22.82
N LEU A 320 2.71 7.53 -22.66
CA LEU A 320 3.42 7.29 -21.40
C LEU A 320 4.50 8.36 -21.13
N VAL A 321 5.19 8.85 -22.15
CA VAL A 321 6.12 10.00 -22.02
C VAL A 321 5.39 11.27 -21.58
N LEU A 322 4.16 11.50 -22.08
CA LEU A 322 3.30 12.60 -21.63
C LEU A 322 2.85 12.39 -20.18
N ALA A 323 2.42 11.18 -19.79
CA ALA A 323 2.01 10.89 -18.42
C ALA A 323 3.16 11.09 -17.41
N ARG A 324 4.39 10.70 -17.78
CA ARG A 324 5.61 11.02 -17.01
C ARG A 324 5.82 12.54 -16.90
N ARG A 325 5.68 13.30 -17.99
CA ARG A 325 5.80 14.77 -17.98
C ARG A 325 4.80 15.43 -17.02
N SER A 326 3.54 15.01 -17.02
CA SER A 326 2.52 15.49 -16.07
C SER A 326 2.96 15.23 -14.62
N ILE A 327 3.42 14.01 -14.29
CA ILE A 327 3.96 13.69 -12.95
C ILE A 327 5.15 14.58 -12.57
N ALA A 328 6.08 14.85 -13.50
CA ALA A 328 7.23 15.73 -13.24
C ALA A 328 6.81 17.18 -12.90
N ASN A 329 5.70 17.65 -13.45
CA ASN A 329 5.18 19.01 -13.26
C ASN A 329 4.39 19.20 -11.95
N LEU A 330 3.96 18.12 -11.27
CA LEU A 330 3.10 18.19 -10.08
C LEU A 330 3.67 18.93 -8.86
N ASN A 331 4.96 19.28 -8.86
CA ASN A 331 5.68 19.81 -7.68
C ASN A 331 5.51 18.90 -6.42
N TYR A 332 5.34 17.60 -6.64
CA TYR A 332 5.07 16.62 -5.60
C TYR A 332 6.37 16.23 -4.84
N PRO A 333 6.29 15.89 -3.55
CA PRO A 333 7.42 15.30 -2.84
C PRO A 333 7.94 14.04 -3.56
N LYS A 334 9.17 14.11 -4.06
CA LYS A 334 9.85 12.94 -4.64
C LYS A 334 10.23 11.95 -3.53
N ALA A 335 10.15 10.66 -3.86
CA ALA A 335 10.79 9.58 -3.12
C ALA A 335 12.28 9.87 -2.93
N ALA A 336 12.90 9.23 -1.92
CA ALA A 336 14.33 9.36 -1.68
C ALA A 336 15.13 8.69 -2.81
N ALA A 337 15.43 9.47 -3.85
CA ALA A 337 16.06 8.95 -5.05
C ALA A 337 17.47 8.37 -4.76
N PRO A 338 17.85 7.25 -5.40
CA PRO A 338 19.26 7.02 -5.69
C PRO A 338 19.71 8.17 -6.62
N SER A 339 20.53 9.08 -6.09
CA SER A 339 20.96 10.27 -6.85
C SER A 339 21.67 9.85 -8.14
N PRO A 340 21.36 10.43 -9.31
CA PRO A 340 22.07 10.10 -10.55
C PRO A 340 23.58 10.42 -10.51
N SER A 341 24.05 11.12 -9.46
CA SER A 341 25.48 11.28 -9.13
C SER A 341 26.11 10.08 -8.40
N SER A 342 25.46 8.91 -8.33
CA SER A 342 25.89 7.78 -7.47
C SER A 342 26.53 6.59 -8.17
N LEU A 343 26.80 6.66 -9.48
CA LEU A 343 27.49 5.56 -10.20
C LEU A 343 28.92 5.32 -9.70
N ASP A 344 29.58 6.37 -9.19
CA ASP A 344 30.96 6.32 -8.67
C ASP A 344 31.07 6.05 -7.15
N ALA A 345 29.97 5.68 -6.48
CA ALA A 345 29.89 5.56 -5.02
C ALA A 345 29.60 4.12 -4.55
N PRO A 346 30.55 3.17 -4.66
CA PRO A 346 30.33 1.72 -4.47
C PRO A 346 30.08 1.28 -3.01
N ASN A 347 29.80 2.19 -2.08
CA ASN A 347 29.67 1.84 -0.67
C ASN A 347 28.77 2.81 0.12
N ARG A 348 27.46 2.81 -0.20
CA ARG A 348 26.44 3.40 0.68
C ARG A 348 25.79 2.29 1.50
N THR A 349 26.35 2.02 2.67
CA THR A 349 25.75 1.16 3.69
C THR A 349 24.31 1.61 3.95
N PRO A 350 23.32 0.70 4.08
CA PRO A 350 21.97 1.07 4.49
C PRO A 350 21.99 1.87 5.80
N THR A 351 21.08 2.84 5.95
CA THR A 351 20.98 3.68 7.15
C THR A 351 20.25 2.97 8.31
N TYR A 352 20.17 1.64 8.24
CA TYR A 352 19.54 0.72 9.16
C TYR A 352 20.31 -0.61 9.13
N ASP A 353 20.32 -1.33 10.24
CA ASP A 353 20.92 -2.68 10.28
C ASP A 353 19.93 -3.69 9.68
N GLU A 354 20.43 -4.70 8.97
CA GLU A 354 19.62 -5.87 8.59
C GLU A 354 19.38 -6.81 9.78
N PRO A 355 18.40 -7.73 9.71
CA PRO A 355 18.19 -8.75 10.73
C PRO A 355 19.40 -9.69 10.87
N LEU A 356 19.57 -10.29 12.05
CA LEU A 356 20.66 -11.23 12.35
C LEU A 356 20.41 -12.66 11.83
N TYR A 357 19.24 -12.93 11.25
CA TYR A 357 18.78 -14.26 10.83
C TYR A 357 18.14 -14.17 9.43
N ASP A 358 18.29 -15.18 8.56
CA ASP A 358 17.79 -15.11 7.18
C ASP A 358 16.24 -15.15 7.16
N ALA A 359 15.63 -14.26 6.39
CA ALA A 359 14.18 -14.22 6.19
C ALA A 359 13.65 -15.47 5.48
N LYS A 360 14.48 -16.22 4.75
CA LYS A 360 14.11 -17.53 4.16
C LYS A 360 13.75 -18.60 5.19
N GLU A 361 14.29 -18.49 6.41
CA GLU A 361 14.02 -19.44 7.49
C GLU A 361 12.55 -19.39 7.97
N LEU A 362 11.82 -18.30 7.64
CA LEU A 362 10.40 -18.13 8.00
C LEU A 362 9.52 -19.29 7.51
N ALA A 363 9.81 -19.86 6.33
CA ALA A 363 9.06 -21.00 5.79
C ALA A 363 9.16 -22.25 6.70
N GLY A 364 10.35 -22.54 7.23
CA GLY A 364 10.58 -23.66 8.15
C GLY A 364 10.15 -23.39 9.60
N ILE A 365 10.06 -22.13 10.02
CA ILE A 365 9.52 -21.74 11.34
C ILE A 365 8.01 -21.94 11.40
N VAL A 366 7.29 -21.60 10.32
CA VAL A 366 5.83 -21.51 10.34
C VAL A 366 5.15 -22.72 9.72
N GLY A 367 5.71 -23.27 8.63
CA GLY A 367 5.12 -24.43 7.94
C GLY A 367 3.68 -24.23 7.49
N THR A 368 2.95 -25.34 7.35
CA THR A 368 1.59 -25.38 6.78
C THR A 368 0.51 -25.89 7.75
N ASN A 369 0.89 -26.42 8.92
CA ASN A 369 -0.04 -27.01 9.88
C ASN A 369 -0.50 -25.98 10.92
N PRO A 370 -1.75 -25.47 10.87
CA PRO A 370 -2.24 -24.42 11.77
C PRO A 370 -2.46 -24.89 13.22
N ARG A 371 -2.21 -26.18 13.53
CA ARG A 371 -2.29 -26.74 14.89
C ARG A 371 -0.95 -26.68 15.63
N LEU A 372 0.16 -26.40 14.94
CA LEU A 372 1.47 -26.23 15.58
C LEU A 372 1.63 -24.80 16.12
N PRO A 373 2.20 -24.62 17.33
CA PRO A 373 2.56 -23.29 17.82
C PRO A 373 3.62 -22.64 16.93
N VAL A 374 3.37 -21.42 16.47
CA VAL A 374 4.33 -20.64 15.68
C VAL A 374 4.90 -19.53 16.57
N PRO A 375 6.20 -19.57 16.92
CA PRO A 375 6.79 -18.62 17.87
C PRO A 375 6.87 -17.21 17.29
N ALA A 376 6.03 -16.31 17.77
CA ALA A 376 5.87 -14.94 17.25
C ALA A 376 7.20 -14.16 17.21
N LYS A 377 8.05 -14.37 18.22
CA LYS A 377 9.35 -13.72 18.35
C LYS A 377 10.36 -14.18 17.29
N ALA A 378 10.25 -15.41 16.79
CA ALA A 378 11.11 -15.93 15.72
C ALA A 378 10.80 -15.25 14.38
N ILE A 379 9.52 -14.91 14.13
CA ILE A 379 9.12 -14.10 12.97
C ILE A 379 9.65 -12.67 13.13
N ILE A 380 9.37 -12.02 14.27
CA ILE A 380 9.83 -10.65 14.55
C ILE A 380 11.35 -10.50 14.34
N ALA A 381 12.14 -11.45 14.86
CA ALA A 381 13.60 -11.45 14.74
C ALA A 381 14.12 -11.39 13.30
N ARG A 382 13.33 -11.82 12.30
CA ARG A 382 13.69 -11.82 10.86
C ARG A 382 13.08 -10.65 10.08
N LEU A 383 12.27 -9.81 10.73
CA LEU A 383 11.65 -8.63 10.11
C LEU A 383 12.28 -7.30 10.55
N VAL A 384 12.83 -7.24 11.77
CA VAL A 384 13.25 -5.97 12.41
C VAL A 384 14.76 -5.72 12.36
N ASP A 385 15.13 -4.43 12.34
CA ASP A 385 16.50 -3.97 12.12
C ASP A 385 17.45 -4.44 13.24
N GLY A 386 18.48 -5.22 12.89
CA GLY A 386 19.41 -5.83 13.84
C GLY A 386 18.76 -6.83 14.81
N SER A 387 17.56 -7.37 14.46
CA SER A 387 16.76 -8.25 15.30
C SER A 387 16.41 -7.69 16.70
N ARG A 388 16.38 -6.35 16.85
CA ARG A 388 16.06 -5.67 18.11
C ARG A 388 14.56 -5.40 18.26
N PHE A 389 14.03 -5.77 19.43
CA PHE A 389 12.62 -5.68 19.79
C PHE A 389 12.47 -5.33 21.27
N ASP A 390 12.03 -4.10 21.56
CA ASP A 390 11.76 -3.61 22.91
C ASP A 390 10.39 -4.13 23.38
N GLU A 391 10.36 -5.34 23.97
CA GLU A 391 9.13 -6.00 24.37
C GLU A 391 8.38 -5.25 25.50
N PHE A 392 7.17 -4.82 25.21
CA PHE A 392 6.25 -4.23 26.16
C PHE A 392 5.49 -5.32 26.91
N LYS A 393 5.54 -5.28 28.25
CA LYS A 393 4.89 -6.26 29.15
C LYS A 393 5.20 -7.74 28.80
N PRO A 394 6.47 -8.17 28.83
CA PRO A 394 6.83 -9.57 28.52
C PRO A 394 6.16 -10.59 29.45
N LEU A 395 5.94 -10.25 30.73
CA LEU A 395 5.40 -11.15 31.77
C LEU A 395 3.88 -11.07 31.99
N TYR A 396 3.13 -10.45 31.07
CA TYR A 396 1.68 -10.27 31.19
C TYR A 396 1.02 -10.44 29.82
N GLY A 397 -0.11 -11.14 29.73
CA GLY A 397 -0.80 -11.39 28.45
C GLY A 397 0.13 -11.96 27.38
N THR A 398 0.84 -13.05 27.71
CA THR A 398 1.97 -13.59 26.93
C THR A 398 1.60 -14.02 25.51
N THR A 399 0.38 -14.53 25.30
CA THR A 399 -0.13 -14.94 23.97
C THR A 399 -0.33 -13.80 22.97
N LEU A 400 -0.14 -12.54 23.39
CA LEU A 400 0.02 -11.41 22.49
C LEU A 400 1.36 -10.73 22.79
N VAL A 401 2.33 -10.98 21.93
CA VAL A 401 3.64 -10.31 21.96
C VAL A 401 3.45 -8.88 21.44
N THR A 402 3.93 -7.89 22.18
CA THR A 402 3.82 -6.47 21.83
C THR A 402 5.12 -5.76 22.13
N GLY A 403 5.60 -4.87 21.25
CA GLY A 403 6.86 -4.16 21.50
C GLY A 403 7.27 -3.20 20.39
N PHE A 404 8.24 -2.35 20.67
CA PHE A 404 8.77 -1.38 19.71
C PHE A 404 9.94 -1.96 18.93
N ALA A 405 10.05 -1.59 17.66
CA ALA A 405 11.15 -1.99 16.80
C ALA A 405 11.39 -0.96 15.69
N ARG A 406 12.28 -1.29 14.75
CA ARG A 406 12.43 -0.58 13.48
C ARG A 406 12.41 -1.56 12.32
N ILE A 407 11.89 -1.13 11.17
CA ILE A 407 11.92 -1.86 9.89
C ILE A 407 12.42 -0.89 8.83
N GLN A 408 13.57 -1.18 8.22
CA GLN A 408 14.25 -0.31 7.26
C GLN A 408 14.41 1.14 7.78
N GLY A 409 14.73 1.29 9.06
CA GLY A 409 14.88 2.57 9.74
C GLY A 409 13.57 3.21 10.21
N HIS A 410 12.40 2.77 9.75
CA HIS A 410 11.10 3.29 10.21
C HIS A 410 10.74 2.72 11.59
N PRO A 411 10.41 3.56 12.60
CA PRO A 411 9.99 3.07 13.91
C PRO A 411 8.57 2.46 13.83
N VAL A 412 8.37 1.31 14.46
CA VAL A 412 7.09 0.58 14.47
C VAL A 412 6.74 0.07 15.87
N GLY A 413 5.44 -0.08 16.14
CA GLY A 413 4.91 -0.89 17.24
C GLY A 413 4.31 -2.17 16.67
N ILE A 414 4.83 -3.32 17.08
CA ILE A 414 4.38 -4.63 16.59
C ILE A 414 3.41 -5.26 17.59
N LEU A 415 2.35 -5.88 17.09
CA LEU A 415 1.49 -6.82 17.82
C LEU A 415 1.47 -8.15 17.08
N ALA A 416 1.87 -9.24 17.74
CA ALA A 416 1.97 -10.57 17.13
C ALA A 416 1.33 -11.63 18.02
N ASN A 417 0.55 -12.53 17.43
CA ASN A 417 -0.09 -13.62 18.18
C ASN A 417 0.89 -14.76 18.45
N ASP A 418 0.96 -15.15 19.72
CA ASP A 418 1.75 -16.26 20.25
C ASP A 418 0.79 -17.25 20.96
N GLY A 419 -0.44 -17.36 20.43
CA GLY A 419 -1.57 -18.10 21.00
C GLY A 419 -2.91 -17.36 20.95
N ILE A 420 -3.93 -17.90 21.65
CA ILE A 420 -5.29 -17.35 21.74
C ILE A 420 -5.36 -16.07 22.60
N LEU A 421 -6.34 -15.21 22.32
CA LEU A 421 -6.52 -13.95 23.04
C LEU A 421 -7.26 -14.15 24.38
N PHE A 422 -6.53 -13.94 25.48
CA PHE A 422 -7.06 -13.82 26.84
C PHE A 422 -7.45 -12.36 27.18
N SER A 423 -8.07 -12.14 28.35
CA SER A 423 -8.41 -10.81 28.87
C SER A 423 -7.16 -9.93 29.02
N GLU A 424 -6.08 -10.51 29.50
CA GLU A 424 -4.80 -9.87 29.82
C GLU A 424 -4.08 -9.47 28.53
N ALA A 425 -4.09 -10.36 27.53
CA ALA A 425 -3.60 -10.09 26.18
C ALA A 425 -4.39 -8.94 25.53
N SER A 426 -5.71 -8.94 25.66
CA SER A 426 -6.58 -7.88 25.13
C SER A 426 -6.30 -6.51 25.79
N LEU A 427 -6.16 -6.49 27.12
CA LEU A 427 -5.82 -5.30 27.90
C LEU A 427 -4.40 -4.78 27.59
N LYS A 428 -3.44 -5.68 27.34
CA LYS A 428 -2.07 -5.36 26.89
C LYS A 428 -2.08 -4.72 25.50
N GLY A 429 -2.73 -5.35 24.53
CA GLY A 429 -2.83 -4.84 23.16
C GLY A 429 -3.52 -3.48 23.09
N ALA A 430 -4.63 -3.30 23.81
CA ALA A 430 -5.34 -2.01 23.87
C ALA A 430 -4.44 -0.86 24.39
N HIS A 431 -3.73 -1.08 25.50
CA HIS A 431 -2.79 -0.10 26.06
C HIS A 431 -1.61 0.15 25.09
N PHE A 432 -1.05 -0.91 24.49
CA PHE A 432 0.08 -0.77 23.57
C PHE A 432 -0.29 0.03 22.31
N ILE A 433 -1.48 -0.20 21.74
CA ILE A 433 -2.01 0.58 20.61
C ILE A 433 -2.20 2.04 20.99
N GLN A 434 -2.82 2.34 22.14
CA GLN A 434 -2.97 3.71 22.65
C GLN A 434 -1.61 4.41 22.83
N LEU A 435 -0.59 3.68 23.30
CA LEU A 435 0.77 4.20 23.47
C LEU A 435 1.45 4.49 22.11
N CYS A 436 1.21 3.66 21.09
CA CYS A 436 1.70 3.91 19.72
C CYS A 436 1.02 5.11 19.08
N SER A 437 -0.32 5.20 19.14
CA SER A 437 -1.09 6.36 18.66
C SER A 437 -0.65 7.66 19.32
N LYS A 438 -0.54 7.69 20.65
CA LYS A 438 -0.06 8.88 21.40
C LYS A 438 1.37 9.30 21.04
N ARG A 439 2.20 8.37 20.56
CA ARG A 439 3.57 8.62 20.07
C ARG A 439 3.64 8.86 18.55
N GLY A 440 2.53 8.71 17.83
CA GLY A 440 2.45 8.78 16.37
C GLY A 440 3.13 7.62 15.64
N ILE A 441 3.43 6.50 16.31
CA ILE A 441 4.19 5.36 15.77
C ILE A 441 3.26 4.42 14.98
N PRO A 442 3.57 4.06 13.71
CA PRO A 442 2.84 3.05 12.94
C PRO A 442 2.73 1.69 13.63
N LEU A 443 1.64 0.98 13.35
CA LEU A 443 1.32 -0.33 13.93
C LEU A 443 1.46 -1.44 12.89
N VAL A 444 2.11 -2.54 13.27
CA VAL A 444 2.23 -3.76 12.46
C VAL A 444 1.60 -4.93 13.20
N PHE A 445 0.60 -5.57 12.60
CA PHE A 445 -0.11 -6.72 13.14
C PHE A 445 0.32 -8.00 12.42
N LEU A 446 0.89 -8.96 13.15
CA LEU A 446 1.22 -10.29 12.64
C LEU A 446 0.16 -11.28 13.13
N GLN A 447 -0.78 -11.64 12.24
CA GLN A 447 -1.94 -12.46 12.60
C GLN A 447 -1.61 -13.96 12.55
N ASN A 448 -1.70 -14.61 13.71
CA ASN A 448 -1.79 -16.06 13.85
C ASN A 448 -2.75 -16.41 15.00
N ILE A 449 -4.05 -16.17 14.79
CA ILE A 449 -5.07 -16.17 15.82
C ILE A 449 -6.24 -17.08 15.47
N SER A 450 -6.44 -18.11 16.30
CA SER A 450 -7.58 -19.04 16.22
C SER A 450 -8.83 -18.55 16.98
N GLY A 451 -8.69 -17.53 17.84
CA GLY A 451 -9.81 -16.89 18.52
C GLY A 451 -9.50 -16.32 19.90
N PHE A 452 -10.55 -15.97 20.64
CA PHE A 452 -10.48 -15.60 22.05
C PHE A 452 -10.66 -16.86 22.93
N MET A 453 -10.20 -16.80 24.18
CA MET A 453 -10.53 -17.84 25.16
C MET A 453 -12.05 -17.86 25.44
N VAL A 454 -12.63 -19.06 25.53
CA VAL A 454 -14.05 -19.31 25.77
C VAL A 454 -14.29 -20.05 27.08
N GLY A 455 -15.50 -19.95 27.62
CA GLY A 455 -15.92 -20.68 28.83
C GLY A 455 -16.42 -19.76 29.95
N ALA A 456 -17.13 -20.35 30.92
CA ALA A 456 -17.86 -19.59 31.94
C ALA A 456 -16.97 -18.63 32.75
N ASP A 457 -15.73 -19.01 33.07
CA ASP A 457 -14.83 -18.18 33.87
C ASP A 457 -14.14 -17.08 33.04
N ALA A 458 -13.96 -17.30 31.73
CA ALA A 458 -13.54 -16.23 30.81
C ALA A 458 -14.62 -15.14 30.71
N GLU A 459 -15.90 -15.54 30.62
CA GLU A 459 -17.02 -14.59 30.62
C GLU A 459 -17.23 -13.88 31.96
N LYS A 460 -17.10 -14.57 33.10
CA LYS A 460 -17.09 -13.93 34.44
C LYS A 460 -15.93 -12.92 34.58
N GLY A 461 -14.74 -13.27 34.08
CA GLY A 461 -13.59 -12.35 33.96
C GLY A 461 -13.83 -11.18 33.00
N GLY A 462 -14.86 -11.28 32.15
CA GLY A 462 -15.26 -10.27 31.19
C GLY A 462 -14.41 -10.26 29.93
N ILE A 463 -14.13 -11.43 29.36
CA ILE A 463 -13.40 -11.56 28.09
C ILE A 463 -14.02 -10.67 27.01
N ALA A 464 -15.35 -10.64 26.87
CA ALA A 464 -16.07 -9.75 25.95
C ALA A 464 -15.76 -8.26 26.19
N LYS A 465 -15.88 -7.75 27.43
CA LYS A 465 -15.59 -6.34 27.75
C LYS A 465 -14.10 -5.99 27.64
N ASN A 466 -13.19 -6.98 27.61
CA ASN A 466 -11.75 -6.77 27.48
C ASN A 466 -11.29 -6.85 26.01
N GLY A 467 -11.81 -7.79 25.23
CA GLY A 467 -11.68 -7.82 23.78
C GLY A 467 -12.27 -6.57 23.11
N ALA A 468 -13.40 -6.07 23.62
CA ALA A 468 -13.97 -4.79 23.18
C ALA A 468 -12.97 -3.63 23.28
N LYS A 469 -12.14 -3.55 24.33
CA LYS A 469 -11.11 -2.49 24.48
C LYS A 469 -10.02 -2.60 23.40
N LEU A 470 -9.63 -3.83 23.06
CA LEU A 470 -8.67 -4.09 21.97
C LEU A 470 -9.26 -3.62 20.63
N VAL A 471 -10.49 -4.05 20.32
CA VAL A 471 -11.19 -3.67 19.09
C VAL A 471 -11.40 -2.15 19.00
N THR A 472 -11.83 -1.49 20.07
CA THR A 472 -11.94 -0.02 20.13
C THR A 472 -10.58 0.65 19.88
N ALA A 473 -9.50 0.15 20.47
CA ALA A 473 -8.16 0.71 20.24
C ALA A 473 -7.72 0.54 18.78
N VAL A 474 -7.95 -0.62 18.15
CA VAL A 474 -7.66 -0.86 16.73
C VAL A 474 -8.46 0.08 15.82
N SER A 475 -9.78 0.22 16.06
CA SER A 475 -10.65 1.10 15.28
C SER A 475 -10.25 2.58 15.40
N CYS A 476 -10.01 3.06 16.61
CA CYS A 476 -9.74 4.47 16.89
C CYS A 476 -8.27 4.89 16.70
N ALA A 477 -7.35 3.97 16.41
CA ALA A 477 -5.95 4.31 16.15
C ALA A 477 -5.79 5.11 14.84
N ASP A 478 -5.28 6.33 14.98
CA ASP A 478 -5.03 7.36 13.96
C ASP A 478 -3.70 7.18 13.19
N VAL A 479 -2.85 6.27 13.68
CA VAL A 479 -1.57 5.93 13.05
C VAL A 479 -1.74 4.96 11.89
N PRO A 480 -0.84 4.92 10.90
CA PRO A 480 -0.84 3.90 9.87
C PRO A 480 -0.81 2.49 10.47
N LYS A 481 -1.74 1.64 10.04
CA LYS A 481 -1.87 0.22 10.44
C LYS A 481 -1.50 -0.67 9.26
N PHE A 482 -0.67 -1.68 9.48
CA PHE A 482 -0.28 -2.68 8.49
C PHE A 482 -0.55 -4.06 9.05
N THR A 483 -1.04 -4.98 8.22
CA THR A 483 -1.42 -6.32 8.67
C THR A 483 -0.78 -7.37 7.78
N VAL A 484 -0.18 -8.40 8.39
CA VAL A 484 0.35 -9.58 7.70
C VAL A 484 -0.27 -10.81 8.33
N VAL A 485 -1.02 -11.59 7.56
CA VAL A 485 -1.58 -12.87 8.02
C VAL A 485 -0.54 -13.96 7.78
N VAL A 486 0.15 -14.36 8.85
CA VAL A 486 1.28 -15.32 8.81
C VAL A 486 0.82 -16.76 9.08
N GLY A 487 -0.38 -16.94 9.61
CA GLY A 487 -0.98 -18.25 9.91
C GLY A 487 -2.50 -18.19 9.91
N SER A 488 -3.13 -18.46 11.06
CA SER A 488 -4.59 -18.38 11.19
C SER A 488 -5.11 -16.95 11.39
N SER A 489 -6.29 -16.67 10.84
CA SER A 489 -7.08 -15.46 11.10
C SER A 489 -8.55 -15.87 11.27
N ALA A 490 -8.90 -16.34 12.45
CA ALA A 490 -10.24 -16.86 12.76
C ALA A 490 -11.08 -15.91 13.62
N GLY A 491 -12.35 -15.74 13.22
CA GLY A 491 -13.41 -15.14 14.03
C GLY A 491 -13.09 -13.76 14.62
N ALA A 492 -13.47 -13.55 15.89
CA ALA A 492 -13.19 -12.29 16.58
C ALA A 492 -11.68 -11.96 16.70
N GLY A 493 -10.79 -12.96 16.55
CA GLY A 493 -9.34 -12.75 16.50
C GLY A 493 -8.91 -11.84 15.33
N ASN A 494 -9.51 -12.03 14.15
CA ASN A 494 -9.30 -11.15 13.00
C ASN A 494 -9.62 -9.68 13.33
N TYR A 495 -10.67 -9.44 14.12
CA TYR A 495 -11.11 -8.10 14.50
C TYR A 495 -10.12 -7.44 15.48
N GLY A 496 -9.72 -8.16 16.53
CA GLY A 496 -8.76 -7.67 17.52
C GLY A 496 -7.35 -7.42 16.97
N MET A 497 -7.01 -8.00 15.81
CA MET A 497 -5.70 -7.91 15.18
C MET A 497 -5.68 -7.09 13.87
N CYS A 498 -6.64 -6.19 13.67
CA CYS A 498 -6.71 -5.30 12.50
C CYS A 498 -6.85 -6.04 11.14
N GLY A 499 -7.82 -6.95 11.04
CA GLY A 499 -8.27 -7.52 9.78
C GLY A 499 -8.92 -6.50 8.83
N ARG A 500 -9.34 -6.95 7.65
CA ARG A 500 -9.76 -6.11 6.51
C ARG A 500 -10.77 -5.01 6.84
N ALA A 501 -11.71 -5.26 7.75
CA ALA A 501 -12.74 -4.31 8.17
C ALA A 501 -12.23 -3.13 9.02
N TYR A 502 -10.98 -3.15 9.47
CA TYR A 502 -10.37 -2.15 10.37
C TYR A 502 -9.43 -1.18 9.65
N SER A 503 -9.52 -1.13 8.32
CA SER A 503 -8.77 -0.26 7.40
C SER A 503 -7.27 -0.16 7.70
N PRO A 504 -6.51 -1.28 7.63
CA PRO A 504 -5.07 -1.21 7.46
C PRO A 504 -4.72 -0.60 6.09
N ARG A 505 -3.65 0.20 6.04
CA ARG A 505 -3.12 0.80 4.81
C ARG A 505 -2.82 -0.26 3.76
N PHE A 506 -2.25 -1.38 4.20
CA PHE A 506 -2.07 -2.60 3.42
C PHE A 506 -2.31 -3.81 4.32
N LEU A 507 -2.99 -4.83 3.80
CA LEU A 507 -3.10 -6.16 4.41
C LEU A 507 -2.54 -7.19 3.43
N TRP A 508 -1.54 -7.95 3.85
CA TRP A 508 -0.95 -9.04 3.06
C TRP A 508 -1.19 -10.40 3.74
N THR A 509 -1.13 -11.46 2.95
CA THR A 509 -1.38 -12.85 3.38
C THR A 509 -0.18 -13.73 2.97
N TRP A 510 0.20 -14.72 3.78
CA TRP A 510 1.20 -15.73 3.40
C TRP A 510 0.54 -16.95 2.72
N PRO A 511 1.23 -17.72 1.86
CA PRO A 511 0.65 -18.85 1.12
C PRO A 511 -0.02 -19.92 2.00
N ASN A 512 0.54 -20.19 3.18
CA ASN A 512 0.03 -21.14 4.17
C ASN A 512 -1.21 -20.64 4.93
N ALA A 513 -1.47 -19.32 4.94
CA ALA A 513 -2.41 -18.70 5.85
C ALA A 513 -3.87 -19.14 5.60
N ARG A 514 -4.70 -19.02 6.65
CA ARG A 514 -6.12 -19.42 6.63
C ARG A 514 -7.01 -18.39 7.32
N THR A 515 -8.00 -17.87 6.60
CA THR A 515 -8.93 -16.83 7.10
C THR A 515 -10.36 -17.37 7.12
N SER A 516 -11.02 -17.37 8.28
CA SER A 516 -12.37 -17.94 8.41
C SER A 516 -13.16 -17.36 9.59
N VAL A 517 -14.46 -17.70 9.69
CA VAL A 517 -15.28 -17.33 10.86
C VAL A 517 -14.91 -18.16 12.09
N MET A 518 -14.55 -19.43 11.91
CA MET A 518 -13.98 -20.34 12.92
C MET A 518 -13.29 -21.52 12.21
N GLY A 519 -12.69 -22.45 12.96
CA GLY A 519 -12.07 -23.66 12.36
C GLY A 519 -13.10 -24.57 11.67
N PRO A 520 -12.71 -25.34 10.64
CA PRO A 520 -13.64 -26.15 9.87
C PRO A 520 -14.30 -27.25 10.71
N GLU A 521 -13.56 -27.94 11.60
CA GLU A 521 -14.15 -28.88 12.57
C GLU A 521 -15.15 -28.19 13.50
N GLN A 522 -14.82 -26.98 13.99
CA GLN A 522 -15.68 -26.24 14.93
C GLN A 522 -17.02 -25.86 14.28
N LEU A 523 -16.99 -25.39 13.03
CA LEU A 523 -18.21 -24.97 12.33
C LEU A 523 -19.10 -26.16 11.95
N SER A 524 -18.52 -27.30 11.56
CA SER A 524 -19.28 -28.55 11.35
C SER A 524 -19.99 -28.98 12.63
N SER A 525 -19.28 -29.14 13.75
CA SER A 525 -19.90 -29.58 15.01
C SER A 525 -20.91 -28.58 15.59
N VAL A 526 -20.74 -27.28 15.36
CA VAL A 526 -21.76 -26.28 15.71
C VAL A 526 -23.00 -26.40 14.82
N MET A 527 -22.84 -26.65 13.51
CA MET A 527 -23.99 -26.84 12.60
C MET A 527 -24.77 -28.13 12.86
N GLU A 528 -24.08 -29.20 13.25
CA GLU A 528 -24.68 -30.45 13.76
C GLU A 528 -25.46 -30.19 15.05
N ALA A 529 -24.86 -29.49 16.03
CA ALA A 529 -25.48 -29.23 17.33
C ALA A 529 -26.74 -28.34 17.26
N VAL A 530 -26.88 -27.47 16.24
CA VAL A 530 -28.11 -26.69 16.00
C VAL A 530 -29.15 -27.40 15.14
N GLY A 531 -29.03 -28.72 14.94
CA GLY A 531 -30.07 -29.56 14.35
C GLY A 531 -30.22 -29.44 12.83
N LYS A 532 -29.20 -28.93 12.12
CA LYS A 532 -29.14 -29.07 10.66
C LYS A 532 -28.58 -30.45 10.31
N GLN A 533 -29.05 -31.04 9.21
CA GLN A 533 -28.40 -32.23 8.66
C GLN A 533 -26.92 -31.93 8.39
N ALA A 534 -26.06 -32.86 8.79
CA ALA A 534 -24.63 -32.77 8.55
C ALA A 534 -24.36 -32.88 7.05
N ASP A 535 -24.12 -31.74 6.38
CA ASP A 535 -23.61 -31.70 5.01
C ASP A 535 -22.16 -32.22 5.02
N PRO A 536 -21.87 -33.39 4.43
CA PRO A 536 -20.52 -33.96 4.44
C PRO A 536 -19.52 -33.12 3.61
N ALA A 537 -20.00 -32.30 2.68
CA ALA A 537 -19.17 -31.39 1.90
C ALA A 537 -18.82 -30.10 2.66
N LEU A 538 -19.56 -29.76 3.74
CA LEU A 538 -19.38 -28.53 4.52
C LEU A 538 -17.94 -28.34 4.98
N LYS A 539 -17.30 -29.38 5.53
CA LYS A 539 -15.93 -29.28 6.05
C LYS A 539 -14.93 -28.90 4.95
N ALA A 540 -14.92 -29.67 3.86
CA ALA A 540 -14.04 -29.44 2.71
C ALA A 540 -14.34 -28.09 2.03
N ARG A 541 -15.61 -27.66 2.03
CA ARG A 541 -16.03 -26.34 1.57
C ARG A 541 -15.40 -25.23 2.42
N ILE A 542 -15.47 -25.31 3.76
CA ILE A 542 -14.88 -24.31 4.66
C ILE A 542 -13.35 -24.29 4.52
N GLU A 543 -12.71 -25.46 4.44
CA GLU A 543 -11.26 -25.58 4.23
C GLU A 543 -10.84 -24.83 2.94
N ARG A 544 -11.53 -25.08 1.81
CA ARG A 544 -11.34 -24.36 0.54
C ARG A 544 -11.62 -22.87 0.64
N GLU A 545 -12.73 -22.48 1.26
CA GLU A 545 -13.16 -21.07 1.41
C GLU A 545 -12.27 -20.29 2.40
N SER A 546 -11.41 -20.98 3.14
CA SER A 546 -10.40 -20.38 4.02
C SER A 546 -8.99 -20.25 3.41
N GLU A 547 -8.72 -20.82 2.22
CA GLU A 547 -7.39 -20.70 1.58
C GLU A 547 -7.02 -19.23 1.29
N ALA A 548 -5.75 -18.87 1.46
CA ALA A 548 -5.22 -17.56 1.09
C ALA A 548 -5.56 -17.15 -0.36
N THR A 549 -5.52 -18.11 -1.30
CA THR A 549 -5.92 -17.96 -2.70
C THR A 549 -7.39 -17.56 -2.85
N PHE A 550 -8.30 -18.17 -2.10
CA PHE A 550 -9.73 -17.86 -2.13
C PHE A 550 -10.04 -16.45 -1.61
N GLY A 551 -9.34 -16.02 -0.55
CA GLY A 551 -9.46 -14.69 0.04
C GLY A 551 -8.85 -13.58 -0.82
N SER A 552 -7.65 -13.79 -1.35
CA SER A 552 -6.97 -12.83 -2.23
C SER A 552 -7.75 -12.61 -3.54
N ALA A 553 -8.32 -13.69 -4.10
CA ALA A 553 -9.23 -13.62 -5.24
C ALA A 553 -10.46 -12.72 -5.01
N ARG A 554 -10.87 -12.55 -3.75
CA ARG A 554 -12.03 -11.77 -3.29
C ARG A 554 -11.65 -10.45 -2.62
N LEU A 555 -10.38 -10.04 -2.69
CA LEU A 555 -9.82 -8.84 -2.06
C LEU A 555 -10.09 -8.74 -0.55
N TRP A 556 -9.95 -9.86 0.16
CA TRP A 556 -9.81 -9.86 1.62
C TRP A 556 -8.43 -9.32 2.03
N ASP A 557 -7.43 -9.51 1.16
CA ASP A 557 -6.10 -8.92 1.22
C ASP A 557 -5.76 -8.11 -0.05
N ASP A 558 -4.61 -7.44 0.01
CA ASP A 558 -3.99 -6.66 -1.05
C ASP A 558 -2.91 -7.47 -1.80
N GLY A 559 -2.80 -8.79 -1.57
CA GLY A 559 -1.87 -9.70 -2.23
C GLY A 559 -1.31 -10.79 -1.30
N ILE A 560 -1.06 -11.98 -1.87
CA ILE A 560 -0.28 -13.03 -1.21
C ILE A 560 1.22 -12.76 -1.43
N ILE A 561 2.02 -12.78 -0.36
CA ILE A 561 3.46 -12.52 -0.42
C ILE A 561 4.27 -13.73 0.07
N PRO A 562 5.44 -14.02 -0.52
CA PRO A 562 6.42 -14.91 0.10
C PRO A 562 6.83 -14.39 1.49
N PRO A 563 6.97 -15.23 2.54
CA PRO A 563 7.39 -14.82 3.87
C PRO A 563 8.64 -13.95 3.89
N GLU A 564 9.64 -14.31 3.10
CA GLU A 564 10.93 -13.64 2.94
C GLU A 564 10.80 -12.21 2.38
N HIS A 565 9.74 -11.91 1.63
CA HIS A 565 9.47 -10.57 1.10
C HIS A 565 8.77 -9.64 2.12
N THR A 566 8.31 -10.16 3.26
CA THR A 566 7.53 -9.41 4.26
C THR A 566 8.24 -8.16 4.75
N ARG A 567 9.56 -8.22 5.00
CA ARG A 567 10.36 -7.06 5.42
C ARG A 567 10.39 -5.95 4.35
N ALA A 568 10.51 -6.32 3.08
CA ALA A 568 10.59 -5.38 1.96
C ALA A 568 9.23 -4.69 1.69
N VAL A 569 8.12 -5.44 1.67
CA VAL A 569 6.79 -4.83 1.43
C VAL A 569 6.32 -4.00 2.63
N LEU A 570 6.65 -4.38 3.86
CA LEU A 570 6.44 -3.53 5.03
C LEU A 570 7.26 -2.24 4.94
N GLY A 571 8.53 -2.30 4.55
CA GLY A 571 9.37 -1.12 4.34
C GLY A 571 8.78 -0.14 3.31
N LEU A 572 8.43 -0.65 2.11
CA LEU A 572 7.77 0.14 1.07
C LEU A 572 6.44 0.77 1.55
N GLY A 573 5.61 0.00 2.26
CA GLY A 573 4.35 0.48 2.82
C GLY A 573 4.54 1.55 3.91
N LEU A 574 5.55 1.37 4.78
CA LEU A 574 5.92 2.33 5.83
C LEU A 574 6.45 3.64 5.23
N GLU A 575 7.26 3.59 4.17
CA GLU A 575 7.75 4.79 3.48
C GLU A 575 6.57 5.55 2.84
N VAL A 576 5.71 4.84 2.09
CA VAL A 576 4.47 5.36 1.48
C VAL A 576 3.58 6.08 2.51
N ALA A 577 3.24 5.41 3.62
CA ALA A 577 2.38 6.02 4.64
C ALA A 577 3.06 7.18 5.38
N SER A 578 4.40 7.17 5.50
CA SER A 578 5.14 8.29 6.10
C SER A 578 5.12 9.55 5.23
N GLN A 579 5.17 9.38 3.90
CA GLN A 579 5.08 10.46 2.92
C GLN A 579 3.66 11.05 2.89
N GLY A 580 2.61 10.21 2.88
CA GLY A 580 1.23 10.67 2.96
C GLY A 580 0.93 11.51 4.21
N ARG A 581 1.41 11.09 5.38
CA ARG A 581 1.25 11.83 6.65
C ARG A 581 2.14 13.09 6.72
N ALA A 582 3.02 13.33 5.76
CA ALA A 582 3.75 14.59 5.60
C ALA A 582 3.00 15.55 4.66
N ALA A 583 2.43 15.05 3.56
CA ALA A 583 1.57 15.81 2.65
C ALA A 583 0.32 16.36 3.37
N GLU A 584 -0.43 15.49 4.07
CA GLU A 584 -1.68 15.86 4.74
C GLU A 584 -1.51 17.03 5.74
N ARG A 585 -0.36 17.11 6.42
CA ARG A 585 -0.07 18.22 7.35
C ARG A 585 0.12 19.56 6.62
N ARG A 586 0.83 19.55 5.47
CA ARG A 586 1.03 20.74 4.63
C ARG A 586 -0.26 21.24 3.98
N GLU A 587 -1.18 20.35 3.66
CA GLU A 587 -2.49 20.73 3.10
C GLU A 587 -3.41 21.39 4.14
N ARG A 588 -3.43 20.85 5.37
CA ARG A 588 -4.17 21.44 6.51
C ARG A 588 -3.70 22.87 6.82
N GLU A 589 -2.46 23.22 6.45
CA GLU A 589 -1.88 24.57 6.54
C GLU A 589 -2.25 25.48 5.35
N ARG A 590 -2.68 24.94 4.20
CA ARG A 590 -3.07 25.70 2.99
C ARG A 590 -4.57 26.03 2.91
N GLY A 591 -5.44 25.13 3.35
CA GLY A 591 -6.87 25.41 3.55
C GLY A 591 -7.76 25.51 2.30
N GLU A 592 -7.29 24.99 1.15
CA GLU A 592 -8.08 24.86 -0.09
C GLU A 592 -9.25 23.86 0.07
N LYS A 593 -10.31 23.99 -0.75
CA LYS A 593 -11.62 23.33 -0.51
C LYS A 593 -12.33 22.73 -1.72
N TRP A 594 -11.76 22.89 -2.92
CA TRP A 594 -12.37 22.48 -4.19
C TRP A 594 -11.34 21.72 -5.03
N GLY A 595 -11.80 20.83 -5.92
CA GLY A 595 -10.94 20.17 -6.91
C GLY A 595 -10.73 21.04 -8.15
N VAL A 596 -9.93 20.54 -9.08
CA VAL A 596 -9.81 21.15 -10.41
C VAL A 596 -11.11 20.95 -11.18
N PHE A 597 -11.56 22.00 -11.87
CA PHE A 597 -12.67 21.94 -12.81
C PHE A 597 -12.12 22.10 -14.23
N ARG A 598 -12.53 21.22 -15.14
CA ARG A 598 -12.46 21.50 -16.58
C ARG A 598 -13.53 22.53 -16.93
N MET A 599 -13.17 23.47 -17.79
CA MET A 599 -13.95 24.64 -18.23
C MET A 599 -14.15 24.62 -19.73
#